data_AF-A0A2V7U4S8-F1
#
_entry.id   AF-A0A2V7U4S8-F1
#
_cell.length_a   1.000
_cell.length_b   1.000
_cell.length_c   1.000
_cell.angle_alpha   90.00
_cell.angle_beta   90.00
_cell.angle_gamma   90.00
#
_symmetry.space_group_name_H-M   'P 1'
#
loop_
_entity.id
_entity.type
_entity.pdbx_description
1 polymer ?
#
loop_
_entity_poly.entity_id
_entity_poly.type
_entity_poly.pdbx_seq_one_letter_code
_entity_poly.pdbx_strand_id
1 'polypeptide(L)'
;MFVLGNVLIGLAAVLHYVLWLYMWLLIGRAIVSWVNADPRNAIVRFLIAVTDPPLRVIRRMLPSNLRYFPLDIAFLVLFGLVVFAQYAVAQTLEDLGQQLRRPTYSGPAAMEAPPPASGAAGNP
;
A
#
# COMPACT_ATOMS: atom_id res chain seq x y z
N MET A 1 10.22 -19.93 0.53
CA MET A 1 11.27 -19.85 -0.52
C MET A 1 11.78 -18.41 -0.54
N PHE A 2 13.07 -18.21 -0.28
CA PHE A 2 13.65 -16.87 -0.10
C PHE A 2 13.43 -15.93 -1.32
N VAL A 3 13.60 -16.46 -2.53
CA VAL A 3 13.44 -15.68 -3.79
C VAL A 3 11.99 -15.19 -3.97
N LEU A 4 11.00 -16.06 -3.76
CA LEU A 4 9.59 -15.69 -3.87
C LEU A 4 9.20 -14.61 -2.85
N GLY A 5 9.72 -14.72 -1.61
CA GLY A 5 9.53 -13.68 -0.59
C GLY A 5 10.06 -12.32 -1.03
N ASN A 6 11.30 -12.26 -1.56
CA ASN A 6 11.89 -11.01 -2.02
C ASN A 6 11.13 -10.39 -3.20
N VAL A 7 10.67 -11.20 -4.16
CA VAL A 7 9.87 -10.71 -5.30
C VAL A 7 8.54 -10.13 -4.80
N LEU A 8 7.86 -10.82 -3.89
CA LEU A 8 6.58 -10.36 -3.34
C LEU A 8 6.74 -9.05 -2.54
N ILE A 9 7.79 -8.94 -1.71
CA ILE A 9 8.13 -7.69 -1.00
C ILE A 9 8.40 -6.56 -1.99
N GLY A 10 9.16 -6.82 -3.06
CA GLY A 10 9.45 -5.82 -4.09
C GLY A 10 8.17 -5.31 -4.77
N LEU A 11 7.26 -6.21 -5.12
CA LEU A 11 5.95 -5.84 -5.69
C LEU A 11 5.09 -5.05 -4.69
N ALA A 12 5.08 -5.46 -3.41
CA ALA A 12 4.38 -4.75 -2.34
C ALA A 12 4.90 -3.32 -2.21
N ALA A 13 6.22 -3.13 -2.26
CA ALA A 13 6.86 -1.82 -2.18
C ALA A 13 6.50 -0.93 -3.38
N VAL A 14 6.56 -1.46 -4.61
CA VAL A 14 6.14 -0.69 -5.80
C VAL A 14 4.68 -0.28 -5.68
N LEU A 15 3.79 -1.20 -5.29
CA LEU A 15 2.38 -0.90 -5.09
C LEU A 15 2.17 0.17 -4.02
N HIS A 16 2.89 0.08 -2.89
CA HIS A 16 2.86 1.07 -1.84
C HIS A 16 3.24 2.46 -2.35
N TYR A 17 4.36 2.59 -3.06
CA TYR A 17 4.80 3.89 -3.60
C TYR A 17 3.86 4.45 -4.66
N VAL A 18 3.25 3.59 -5.50
CA VAL A 18 2.25 4.02 -6.47
C VAL A 18 1.00 4.57 -5.77
N LEU A 19 0.47 3.85 -4.77
CA LEU A 19 -0.69 4.30 -3.98
C LEU A 19 -0.37 5.59 -3.20
N TRP A 20 0.83 5.67 -2.61
CA TRP A 20 1.31 6.84 -1.89
C TRP A 20 1.43 8.06 -2.81
N LEU A 21 2.02 7.90 -4.00
CA LEU A 21 2.10 8.96 -5.00
C LEU A 21 0.70 9.38 -5.47
N TYR A 22 -0.19 8.42 -5.71
CA TYR A 22 -1.56 8.70 -6.12
C TYR A 22 -2.33 9.46 -5.04
N MET A 23 -2.10 9.17 -3.75
CA MET A 23 -2.64 9.95 -2.64
C MET A 23 -2.19 11.41 -2.71
N TRP A 24 -0.92 11.69 -3.01
CA TRP A 24 -0.44 13.06 -3.24
C TRP A 24 -1.10 13.74 -4.44
N LEU A 25 -1.39 13.00 -5.52
CA LEU A 25 -2.16 13.54 -6.65
C LEU A 25 -3.58 13.92 -6.23
N LEU A 26 -4.24 13.09 -5.40
CA LEU A 26 -5.55 13.43 -4.84
C LEU A 26 -5.49 14.67 -3.94
N ILE A 27 -4.46 14.80 -3.09
CA ILE A 27 -4.27 16.01 -2.27
C ILE A 27 -4.07 17.24 -3.19
N GLY A 28 -3.22 17.14 -4.20
CA GLY A 28 -3.03 18.20 -5.20
C GLY A 28 -4.34 18.58 -5.90
N ARG A 29 -5.17 17.59 -6.24
CA ARG A 29 -6.52 17.79 -6.81
C ARG A 29 -7.44 18.55 -5.87
N ALA A 30 -7.43 18.21 -4.57
CA ALA A 30 -8.21 18.91 -3.55
C ALA A 30 -7.78 20.37 -3.41
N ILE A 31 -6.47 20.63 -3.35
CA ILE A 31 -5.91 22.00 -3.30
C ILE A 31 -6.35 22.79 -4.54
N VAL A 32 -6.19 22.22 -5.75
CA VAL A 32 -6.63 22.82 -7.02
C VAL A 32 -8.10 23.20 -7.00
N SER A 33 -8.97 22.34 -6.44
CA SER A 33 -10.40 22.64 -6.32
C SER A 33 -10.69 23.75 -5.30
N TRP A 34 -9.94 23.82 -4.21
CA TRP A 34 -10.14 24.81 -3.16
C TRP A 34 -9.71 26.21 -3.60
N VAL A 35 -8.56 26.32 -4.25
CA VAL A 35 -8.07 27.62 -4.75
C VAL A 35 -8.72 28.04 -6.07
N ASN A 36 -9.62 27.22 -6.63
CA ASN A 36 -10.25 27.42 -7.92
C ASN A 36 -9.22 27.68 -9.05
N ALA A 37 -8.20 26.82 -9.15
CA ALA A 37 -7.07 27.02 -10.06
C ALA A 37 -7.48 26.99 -11.54
N ASP A 38 -6.78 27.78 -12.37
CA ASP A 38 -7.07 27.91 -13.82
C ASP A 38 -6.87 26.56 -14.56
N PRO A 39 -7.93 26.01 -15.21
CA PRO A 39 -7.86 24.80 -16.04
C PRO A 39 -6.89 24.88 -17.22
N ARG A 40 -6.43 26.08 -17.61
CA ARG A 40 -5.44 26.28 -18.68
C ARG A 40 -4.03 25.91 -18.25
N ASN A 41 -3.78 25.67 -16.96
CA ASN A 41 -2.51 25.15 -16.50
C ASN A 41 -2.35 23.65 -16.82
N ALA A 42 -1.22 23.26 -17.39
CA ALA A 42 -0.93 21.86 -17.72
C ALA A 42 -0.95 20.94 -16.48
N ILE A 43 -0.48 21.41 -15.32
CA ILE A 43 -0.46 20.63 -14.07
C ILE A 43 -1.88 20.37 -13.59
N VAL A 44 -2.74 21.38 -13.65
CA VAL A 44 -4.17 21.27 -13.29
C VAL A 44 -4.87 20.26 -14.20
N ARG A 45 -4.65 20.34 -15.52
CA ARG A 45 -5.20 19.36 -16.47
C ARG A 45 -4.71 17.95 -16.21
N PHE A 46 -3.43 17.78 -15.90
CA PHE A 46 -2.87 16.47 -15.57
C PHE A 46 -3.54 15.87 -14.33
N LEU A 47 -3.65 16.66 -13.24
CA LEU A 47 -4.32 16.23 -12.02
C LEU A 47 -5.77 15.83 -12.29
N ILE A 48 -6.51 16.64 -13.06
CA ILE A 48 -7.88 16.32 -13.47
C ILE A 48 -7.91 15.04 -14.31
N ALA A 49 -7.07 14.92 -15.33
CA ALA A 49 -7.08 13.77 -16.25
C ALA A 49 -6.81 12.44 -15.55
N VAL A 50 -5.91 12.43 -14.56
CA VAL A 50 -5.55 11.22 -13.81
C VAL A 50 -6.59 10.87 -12.75
N THR A 51 -7.15 11.87 -12.06
CA THR A 51 -8.07 11.64 -10.93
C THR A 51 -9.54 11.51 -11.36
N ASP A 52 -9.93 12.09 -12.50
CA ASP A 52 -11.33 12.16 -12.91
C ASP A 52 -11.95 10.83 -13.39
N PRO A 53 -11.24 9.92 -14.09
CA PRO A 53 -11.81 8.62 -14.46
C PRO A 53 -12.36 7.82 -13.27
N PRO A 54 -11.61 7.57 -12.17
CA PRO A 54 -12.16 6.87 -11.01
C PRO A 54 -13.23 7.68 -10.28
N LEU A 55 -13.08 9.01 -10.17
CA LEU A 55 -14.12 9.87 -9.60
C LEU A 55 -15.44 9.78 -10.38
N ARG A 56 -15.39 9.70 -11.71
CA ARG A 56 -16.59 9.54 -12.55
C ARG A 56 -17.26 8.19 -12.32
N VAL A 57 -16.49 7.11 -12.14
CA VAL A 57 -17.04 5.79 -11.81
C VAL A 57 -17.76 5.82 -10.47
N ILE A 58 -17.11 6.38 -9.44
CA ILE A 58 -17.70 6.49 -8.10
C ILE A 58 -18.95 7.38 -8.14
N ARG A 59 -18.89 8.54 -8.80
CA ARG A 59 -20.04 9.45 -8.96
C ARG A 59 -21.26 8.82 -9.63
N ARG A 60 -21.07 7.83 -10.52
CA ARG A 60 -22.20 7.10 -11.15
C ARG A 60 -22.92 6.18 -10.16
N MET A 61 -22.25 5.75 -9.10
CA MET A 61 -22.83 4.92 -8.05
C MET A 61 -23.52 5.76 -6.97
N LEU A 62 -23.17 7.05 -6.86
CA LEU A 62 -23.78 7.99 -5.92
C LEU A 62 -25.09 8.58 -6.46
N PRO A 63 -26.10 8.80 -5.60
CA PRO A 63 -27.31 9.47 -6.01
C PRO A 63 -27.06 10.94 -6.36
N SER A 64 -27.86 11.45 -7.32
CA SER A 64 -27.62 12.72 -8.03
C SER A 64 -27.62 13.96 -7.14
N ASN A 65 -28.25 13.90 -5.96
CA ASN A 65 -28.28 14.96 -4.96
C ASN A 65 -26.91 15.23 -4.30
N LEU A 66 -25.97 14.28 -4.33
CA LEU A 66 -24.64 14.45 -3.70
C LEU A 66 -23.54 14.88 -4.69
N ARG A 67 -23.90 15.28 -5.91
CA ARG A 67 -22.98 15.46 -7.05
C ARG A 67 -22.46 16.90 -7.27
N TYR A 68 -23.06 17.90 -6.63
CA TYR A 68 -22.85 19.32 -6.94
C TYR A 68 -22.01 20.09 -5.90
N PHE A 69 -20.90 19.52 -5.43
CA PHE A 69 -19.97 20.22 -4.55
C PHE A 69 -18.55 20.25 -5.14
N PRO A 70 -17.76 21.34 -4.95
CA PRO A 70 -16.38 21.43 -5.44
C PRO A 70 -15.47 20.31 -4.93
N LEU A 71 -15.75 19.83 -3.72
CA LEU A 71 -15.20 18.61 -3.13
C LEU A 71 -16.38 17.68 -2.83
N ASP A 72 -16.68 16.79 -3.78
CA ASP A 72 -17.83 15.90 -3.70
C ASP A 72 -17.53 14.65 -2.84
N ILE A 73 -18.57 13.96 -2.39
CA ILE A 73 -18.44 12.73 -1.61
C ILE A 73 -17.68 11.65 -2.40
N ALA A 74 -17.75 11.69 -3.72
CA ALA A 74 -16.96 10.80 -4.57
C ALA A 74 -15.46 10.97 -4.36
N PHE A 75 -14.97 12.21 -4.17
CA PHE A 75 -13.58 12.47 -3.82
C PHE A 75 -13.21 11.85 -2.48
N LEU A 76 -14.03 12.06 -1.44
CA LEU A 76 -13.76 11.48 -0.12
C LEU A 76 -13.77 9.94 -0.15
N VAL A 77 -14.71 9.35 -0.89
CA VAL A 77 -14.79 7.89 -1.08
C VAL A 77 -13.55 7.38 -1.82
N LEU A 78 -13.13 8.05 -2.90
CA LEU A 78 -11.91 7.66 -3.62
C LEU A 78 -10.67 7.77 -2.74
N PHE A 79 -10.54 8.87 -2.01
CA PHE A 79 -9.43 9.08 -1.08
C PHE A 79 -9.40 7.98 -0.01
N GLY A 80 -10.54 7.69 0.61
CA GLY A 80 -10.68 6.61 1.58
C GLY A 80 -10.36 5.24 0.98
N LEU A 81 -10.78 4.97 -0.27
CA LEU A 81 -10.49 3.72 -0.96
C LEU A 81 -8.99 3.54 -1.23
N VAL A 82 -8.28 4.61 -1.60
CA VAL A 82 -6.82 4.58 -1.81
C VAL A 82 -6.09 4.33 -0.50
N VAL A 83 -6.46 5.04 0.56
CA VAL A 83 -5.89 4.83 1.90
C VAL A 83 -6.15 3.40 2.35
N PHE A 84 -7.38 2.92 2.23
CA PHE A 84 -7.75 1.55 2.55
C PHE A 84 -6.93 0.54 1.73
N ALA A 85 -6.77 0.74 0.42
CA ALA A 85 -5.97 -0.14 -0.42
C ALA A 85 -4.49 -0.15 -0.02
N GLN A 86 -3.96 1.00 0.41
CA GLN A 86 -2.58 1.09 0.90
C GLN A 86 -2.38 0.27 2.17
N TYR A 87 -3.28 0.38 3.15
CA TYR A 87 -3.20 -0.42 4.37
C TYR A 87 -3.55 -1.90 4.10
N ALA A 88 -4.70 -2.18 3.52
CA ALA A 88 -5.20 -3.54 3.34
C ALA A 88 -4.42 -4.35 2.30
N VAL A 89 -4.09 -3.77 1.14
CA VAL A 89 -3.47 -4.53 0.04
C VAL A 89 -1.95 -4.49 0.16
N ALA A 90 -1.36 -3.29 0.23
CA ALA A 90 0.09 -3.19 0.19
C ALA A 90 0.76 -3.80 1.43
N GLN A 91 0.22 -3.57 2.64
CA GLN A 91 0.80 -4.16 3.86
C GLN A 91 0.61 -5.68 3.89
N THR A 92 -0.56 -6.20 3.51
CA THR A 92 -0.79 -7.65 3.46
C THR A 92 0.19 -8.33 2.50
N LEU A 93 0.45 -7.75 1.33
CA LEU A 93 1.43 -8.29 0.39
C LEU A 93 2.86 -8.29 0.97
N GLU A 94 3.22 -7.23 1.68
CA GLU A 94 4.51 -7.14 2.35
C GLU A 94 4.65 -8.20 3.45
N ASP A 95 3.65 -8.34 4.31
CA ASP A 95 3.62 -9.31 5.40
C ASP A 95 3.71 -10.75 4.86
N LEU A 96 2.97 -11.05 3.79
CA LEU A 96 3.07 -12.35 3.11
C LEU A 96 4.49 -12.57 2.56
N GLY A 97 5.10 -11.54 1.97
CA GLY A 97 6.47 -11.60 1.49
C GLY A 97 7.48 -11.86 2.61
N GLN A 98 7.30 -11.22 3.77
CA GLN A 98 8.13 -11.42 4.95
C GLN A 98 7.98 -12.83 5.52
N GLN A 99 6.76 -13.37 5.59
CA GLN A 99 6.51 -14.74 6.03
C GLN A 99 7.17 -15.76 5.12
N LEU A 100 7.10 -15.57 3.79
CA LEU A 100 7.75 -16.45 2.82
C LEU A 100 9.28 -16.37 2.83
N ARG A 101 9.82 -15.22 3.27
CA ARG A 101 11.25 -14.99 3.45
C ARG A 101 11.80 -15.66 4.72
N ARG A 102 11.00 -15.80 5.79
CA ARG A 102 11.42 -16.49 7.01
C ARG A 102 11.64 -17.99 6.71
N PRO A 103 12.85 -18.53 6.88
CA PRO A 103 13.08 -19.96 6.75
C PRO A 103 12.22 -20.70 7.79
N THR A 104 11.44 -21.69 7.38
CA THR A 104 10.56 -22.50 8.24
C THR A 104 11.31 -23.30 9.33
N TYR A 105 12.63 -23.15 9.48
CA TYR A 105 13.47 -23.87 10.43
C TYR A 105 13.70 -23.09 11.73
N SER A 106 12.63 -22.65 12.39
CA SER A 106 12.66 -22.32 13.82
C SER A 106 11.79 -23.32 14.58
N GLY A 107 12.16 -24.60 14.49
CA GLY A 107 11.62 -25.62 15.39
C GLY A 107 12.25 -25.49 16.78
N PRO A 108 11.56 -25.91 17.86
CA PRO A 108 12.08 -25.91 19.24
C PRO A 108 13.41 -26.67 19.42
N ALA A 109 13.80 -27.51 18.45
CA ALA A 109 15.02 -28.30 18.45
C ALA A 109 16.33 -27.49 18.54
N ALA A 110 16.36 -26.23 18.11
CA ALA A 110 17.56 -25.39 18.25
C ALA A 110 17.81 -24.94 19.70
N MET A 111 16.78 -24.97 20.56
CA MET A 111 16.89 -24.68 22.00
C MET A 111 17.06 -25.96 22.84
N GLU A 112 16.69 -27.12 22.30
CA GLU A 112 16.67 -28.39 23.02
C GLU A 112 17.92 -29.26 22.79
N ALA A 113 18.86 -28.83 21.94
CA ALA A 113 20.15 -29.52 21.85
C ALA A 113 20.87 -29.41 23.21
N PRO A 114 21.04 -30.52 23.96
CA PRO A 114 21.78 -30.47 25.20
C PRO A 114 23.19 -29.95 24.91
N PRO A 115 23.79 -29.11 25.79
CA PRO A 115 25.15 -28.63 25.60
C PRO A 115 26.06 -29.81 25.30
N PRO A 116 27.02 -29.69 24.36
CA PRO A 116 27.90 -30.81 24.04
C PRO A 116 28.48 -31.29 25.36
N ALA A 117 28.20 -32.56 25.69
CA ALA A 117 28.73 -33.18 26.89
C ALA A 117 30.24 -33.02 26.81
N SER A 118 30.76 -32.07 27.59
CA SER A 118 32.18 -31.86 27.80
C SER A 118 32.74 -33.23 28.17
N GLY A 119 33.46 -33.86 27.23
CA GLY A 119 34.06 -35.17 27.44
C GLY A 119 34.74 -35.18 28.81
N ALA A 120 34.49 -36.16 29.69
CA ALA A 120 34.69 -37.57 29.41
C ALA A 120 36.02 -37.81 28.64
N ALA A 121 37.06 -37.13 29.08
CA ALA A 121 38.44 -37.61 28.99
C ALA A 121 39.06 -37.36 30.38
N GLY A 122 39.25 -38.29 31.31
CA GLY A 122 39.43 -39.74 31.16
C GLY A 122 40.57 -39.99 30.19
N ASN A 123 41.84 -40.09 30.54
CA ASN A 123 42.58 -40.69 31.65
C ASN A 123 44.08 -40.39 31.34
N PRO A 124 45.10 -40.94 32.04
CA PRO A 124 45.12 -41.78 33.24
C PRO A 124 45.73 -41.10 34.49
#